data_AF-C0ZH01-F1
#
_entry.id   AF-C0ZH01-F1
#
_cell.length_a   1.000
_cell.length_b   1.000
_cell.length_c   1.000
_cell.angle_alpha   90.00
_cell.angle_beta   90.00
_cell.angle_gamma   90.00
#
_symmetry.space_group_name_H-M   'P 1'
#
loop_
_entity.id
_entity.type
_entity.pdbx_description
1 polymer ?
#
loop_
_entity_poly.entity_id
_entity_poly.type
_entity_poly.pdbx_seq_one_letter_code
_entity_poly.pdbx_strand_id
1 'polypeptide(L)'
;MFKTIGKYLSIIAVFAMLISIVSVEKVSASSPLIDQYLRFDSIARNSDGSIRVDYTMLKTWDKDLGGSATIPLQIGYSWPSQYRGALKDYYVKANYSKGSHVLTIPKPGAYVGTLSVQAKVNANRYNEVKGGKSIFHYPDSTKRTSYYEISGFDAGASFFIYSAAPAVYFEFSPLGKWGKVVGRTYLGWSLWEGYNQSQSIGFPTPVKGHYYETTSWYSDNGLNIRVKVYVSRSAFNKKETPIFDATRTYKF
;
A
#
# COMPACT_ATOMS: atom_id res chain seq x y z
N MET A 1 -35.50 2.31 39.49
CA MET A 1 -34.56 3.43 39.25
C MET A 1 -33.42 3.12 38.26
N PHE A 2 -33.36 1.94 37.63
CA PHE A 2 -32.25 1.55 36.73
C PHE A 2 -32.60 1.50 35.22
N LYS A 3 -33.84 1.79 34.81
CA LYS A 3 -34.27 1.66 33.39
C LYS A 3 -33.97 2.89 32.52
N THR A 4 -33.61 4.03 33.12
CA THR A 4 -33.40 5.29 32.37
C THR A 4 -31.94 5.49 31.96
N ILE A 5 -30.98 4.91 32.69
CA ILE A 5 -29.53 5.05 32.43
C ILE A 5 -29.11 4.27 31.16
N GLY A 6 -29.75 3.13 30.89
CA GLY A 6 -29.45 2.31 29.70
C GLY A 6 -29.75 2.97 28.35
N LYS A 7 -30.69 3.93 28.30
CA LYS A 7 -31.03 4.67 27.08
C LYS A 7 -30.01 5.76 26.73
N TYR A 8 -29.34 6.34 27.71
CA TYR A 8 -28.30 7.35 27.46
C TYR A 8 -26.95 6.71 27.08
N LEU A 9 -26.62 5.55 27.67
CA LEU A 9 -25.41 4.78 27.30
C LEU A 9 -25.46 4.25 25.86
N SER A 10 -26.64 3.90 25.36
CA SER A 10 -26.81 3.43 23.98
C SER A 10 -26.73 4.57 22.95
N ILE A 11 -27.13 5.80 23.31
CA ILE A 11 -26.98 6.98 22.43
C ILE A 11 -25.52 7.42 22.34
N ILE A 12 -24.76 7.38 23.45
CA ILE A 12 -23.33 7.72 23.44
C ILE A 12 -22.51 6.69 22.63
N ALA A 13 -22.86 5.40 22.71
CA ALA A 13 -22.19 4.35 21.93
C ALA A 13 -22.46 4.49 20.41
N VAL A 14 -23.67 4.88 20.02
CA VAL A 14 -24.01 5.13 18.60
C VAL A 14 -23.33 6.41 18.09
N PHE A 15 -23.21 7.45 18.91
CA PHE A 15 -22.48 8.67 18.54
C PHE A 15 -20.96 8.43 18.41
N ALA A 16 -20.37 7.59 19.27
CA ALA A 16 -18.96 7.18 19.15
C ALA A 16 -18.69 6.27 17.94
N MET A 17 -19.67 5.43 17.53
CA MET A 17 -19.57 4.62 16.32
C MET A 17 -19.67 5.45 15.02
N LEU A 18 -20.43 6.56 15.04
CA LEU A 18 -20.57 7.47 13.90
C LEU A 18 -19.34 8.36 13.64
N ILE A 19 -18.48 8.57 14.64
CA ILE A 19 -17.25 9.35 14.48
C ILE A 19 -16.13 8.55 13.77
N SER A 20 -16.30 7.22 13.61
CA SER A 20 -15.24 6.34 13.10
C SER A 20 -15.25 6.11 11.58
N ILE A 21 -16.09 6.81 10.80
CA ILE A 21 -16.12 6.68 9.33
C ILE A 21 -16.08 8.04 8.63
N VAL A 22 -15.55 9.07 9.29
CA VAL A 22 -15.07 10.23 8.52
C VAL A 22 -13.73 9.81 7.94
N SER A 23 -13.74 9.35 6.69
CA SER A 23 -12.51 9.36 5.90
C SER A 23 -11.97 10.78 6.05
N VAL A 24 -10.81 10.93 6.69
CA VAL A 24 -10.12 12.21 6.72
C VAL A 24 -9.81 12.51 5.26
N GLU A 25 -10.68 13.27 4.60
CA GLU A 25 -10.30 13.97 3.39
C GLU A 25 -9.09 14.76 3.81
N LYS A 26 -7.92 14.34 3.30
CA LYS A 26 -6.68 15.08 3.51
C LYS A 26 -7.02 16.51 3.15
N VAL A 27 -6.97 17.39 4.15
CA VAL A 27 -7.03 18.84 3.94
C VAL A 27 -5.97 19.12 2.89
N SER A 28 -6.41 19.46 1.67
CA SER A 28 -5.50 19.79 0.59
C SER A 28 -4.71 20.99 1.07
N ALA A 29 -3.39 20.85 1.15
CA ALA A 29 -2.54 22.01 1.32
C ALA A 29 -2.92 23.02 0.22
N SER A 30 -3.07 24.29 0.59
CA SER A 30 -3.36 25.35 -0.36
C SER A 30 -2.27 25.37 -1.42
N SER A 31 -2.63 25.17 -2.69
CA SER A 31 -1.71 25.20 -3.84
C SER A 31 -2.03 26.28 -4.89
N PRO A 32 -2.52 27.48 -4.52
CA PRO A 32 -3.08 28.45 -5.44
C PRO A 32 -2.08 28.98 -6.46
N LEU A 33 -0.78 29.02 -6.14
CA LEU A 33 0.24 29.34 -7.12
C LEU A 33 0.33 28.21 -8.14
N ILE A 34 0.51 26.97 -7.68
CA ILE A 34 0.66 25.82 -8.59
C ILE A 34 -0.61 25.63 -9.44
N ASP A 35 -1.79 25.85 -8.88
CA ASP A 35 -3.08 25.72 -9.56
C ASP A 35 -3.26 26.69 -10.73
N GLN A 36 -2.61 27.86 -10.68
CA GLN A 36 -2.63 28.82 -11.78
C GLN A 36 -1.76 28.39 -12.98
N TYR A 37 -0.77 27.53 -12.74
CA TYR A 37 0.22 27.14 -13.75
C TYR A 37 0.07 25.71 -14.23
N LEU A 38 -0.35 24.77 -13.37
CA LEU A 38 -0.29 23.34 -13.65
C LEU A 38 -1.59 22.64 -13.28
N ARG A 39 -2.08 21.80 -14.20
CA ARG A 39 -3.14 20.82 -13.95
C ARG A 39 -2.60 19.41 -14.23
N PHE A 40 -2.83 18.47 -13.33
CA PHE A 40 -2.61 17.05 -13.63
C PHE A 40 -3.75 16.53 -14.49
N ASP A 41 -3.44 15.84 -15.58
CA ASP A 41 -4.43 15.27 -16.49
C ASP A 41 -4.58 13.76 -16.23
N SER A 42 -3.47 13.02 -16.21
CA SER A 42 -3.45 11.60 -15.85
C SER A 42 -2.16 11.19 -15.15
N ILE A 43 -2.30 10.26 -14.21
CA ILE A 43 -1.18 9.70 -13.46
C ILE A 43 -1.35 8.18 -13.44
N ALA A 44 -0.38 7.47 -14.01
CA ALA A 44 -0.42 6.02 -14.16
C ALA A 44 0.96 5.39 -13.92
N ARG A 45 0.95 4.14 -13.49
CA ARG A 45 2.17 3.32 -13.38
C ARG A 45 2.37 2.55 -14.69
N ASN A 46 3.57 2.59 -15.22
CA ASN A 46 3.97 1.80 -16.37
C ASN A 46 4.28 0.35 -15.94
N SER A 47 4.33 -0.57 -16.90
CA SER A 47 4.62 -1.98 -16.65
C SER A 47 6.01 -2.24 -16.05
N ASP A 48 6.98 -1.35 -16.31
CA ASP A 48 8.32 -1.40 -15.72
C ASP A 48 8.37 -0.86 -14.28
N GLY A 49 7.25 -0.30 -13.78
CA GLY A 49 7.11 0.29 -12.46
C GLY A 49 7.48 1.78 -12.37
N SER A 50 7.90 2.41 -13.48
CA SER A 50 7.99 3.87 -13.57
C SER A 50 6.60 4.51 -13.53
N ILE A 51 6.54 5.81 -13.24
CA ILE A 51 5.28 6.55 -13.12
C ILE A 51 5.20 7.56 -14.26
N ARG A 52 4.19 7.43 -15.11
CA ARG A 52 3.84 8.41 -16.13
C ARG A 52 2.91 9.47 -15.52
N VAL A 53 3.29 10.73 -15.70
CA VAL A 53 2.53 11.91 -15.29
C VAL A 53 2.26 12.75 -16.54
N ASP A 54 1.01 12.77 -16.97
CA ASP A 54 0.51 13.69 -17.97
C ASP A 54 -0.05 14.92 -17.27
N TYR A 55 0.39 16.09 -17.70
CA TYR A 55 0.00 17.36 -17.10
C TYR A 55 -0.04 18.46 -18.16
N THR A 56 -0.86 19.47 -17.87
CA THR A 56 -0.99 20.65 -18.71
C THR A 56 -0.47 21.87 -17.95
N MET A 57 0.50 22.54 -18.55
CA MET A 57 0.93 23.88 -18.14
C MET A 57 -0.04 24.90 -18.70
N LEU A 58 -0.86 25.49 -17.84
CA LEU A 58 -1.89 26.49 -18.17
C LEU A 58 -1.26 27.81 -18.64
N LYS A 59 -0.07 28.13 -18.10
CA LYS A 59 0.73 29.31 -18.41
C LYS A 59 2.21 28.95 -18.37
N THR A 60 3.04 29.73 -19.06
CA THR A 60 4.50 29.57 -18.97
C THR A 60 4.94 29.83 -17.53
N TRP A 61 5.72 28.94 -16.93
CA TRP A 61 6.18 29.10 -15.55
C TRP A 61 7.10 30.32 -15.40
N ASP A 62 6.69 31.25 -14.54
CA ASP A 62 7.55 32.36 -14.15
C ASP A 62 8.56 31.89 -13.10
N LYS A 63 9.83 31.95 -13.47
CA LYS A 63 10.96 31.53 -12.63
C LYS A 63 11.32 32.57 -11.58
N ASP A 64 10.89 33.81 -11.77
CA ASP A 64 11.19 34.96 -10.93
C ASP A 64 9.90 35.43 -10.24
N LEU A 65 9.50 34.72 -9.18
CA LEU A 65 8.34 35.10 -8.37
C LEU A 65 8.68 36.25 -7.39
N GLY A 66 9.46 37.24 -7.86
CA GLY A 66 9.83 38.46 -7.13
C GLY A 66 11.03 38.31 -6.21
N GLY A 67 12.08 37.59 -6.63
CA GLY A 67 13.29 37.39 -5.81
C GLY A 67 14.52 36.93 -6.59
N SER A 68 15.70 37.07 -5.98
CA SER A 68 17.01 36.89 -6.65
C SER A 68 17.36 35.45 -7.09
N ALA A 69 16.48 34.47 -6.87
CA ALA A 69 16.75 33.06 -7.13
C ALA A 69 15.66 32.45 -8.02
N THR A 70 16.06 31.68 -9.04
CA THR A 70 15.16 30.90 -9.88
C THR A 70 14.42 29.84 -9.04
N ILE A 71 13.10 29.93 -9.00
CA ILE A 71 12.25 29.02 -8.22
C ILE A 71 11.76 27.89 -9.15
N PRO A 72 12.16 26.63 -8.92
CA PRO A 72 11.74 25.54 -9.79
C PRO A 72 10.36 25.01 -9.38
N LEU A 73 9.44 24.91 -10.35
CA LEU A 73 8.30 24.01 -10.25
C LEU A 73 8.79 22.58 -10.49
N GLN A 74 8.52 21.68 -9.53
CA GLN A 74 8.96 20.28 -9.60
C GLN A 74 7.78 19.33 -9.52
N ILE A 75 7.84 18.22 -10.25
CA ILE A 75 6.86 17.12 -10.20
C ILE A 75 7.59 15.87 -9.75
N GLY A 76 6.95 15.07 -8.93
CA GLY A 76 7.58 13.91 -8.33
C GLY A 76 6.64 13.07 -7.50
N TYR A 77 7.21 12.26 -6.61
CA TYR A 77 6.46 11.58 -5.58
C TYR A 77 7.02 11.88 -4.20
N SER A 78 6.13 11.81 -3.21
CA SER A 78 6.47 11.82 -1.80
C SER A 78 5.93 10.58 -1.11
N TRP A 79 6.73 10.07 -0.18
CA TRP A 79 6.26 9.06 0.76
C TRP A 79 5.45 9.73 1.89
N PRO A 80 4.48 9.02 2.51
CA PRO A 80 3.80 9.48 3.71
C PRO A 80 4.78 10.03 4.75
N SER A 81 4.35 11.07 5.48
CA SER A 81 5.21 11.78 6.44
C SER A 81 5.83 10.88 7.50
N GLN A 82 5.13 9.81 7.87
CA GLN A 82 5.61 8.80 8.81
C GLN A 82 6.86 8.05 8.31
N TYR A 83 7.23 8.20 7.02
CA TYR A 83 8.39 7.55 6.39
C TYR A 83 9.55 8.51 6.13
N ARG A 84 9.42 9.76 6.58
CA ARG A 84 10.43 10.81 6.42
C ARG A 84 11.77 10.35 7.02
N GLY A 85 12.83 10.35 6.20
CA GLY A 85 14.19 9.97 6.60
C GLY A 85 14.55 8.51 6.32
N ALA A 86 13.58 7.61 6.26
CA ALA A 86 13.79 6.22 5.84
C ALA A 86 13.69 6.06 4.32
N LEU A 87 12.70 6.72 3.72
CA LEU A 87 12.51 6.73 2.27
C LEU A 87 12.79 8.12 1.70
N LYS A 88 13.40 8.13 0.52
CA LYS A 88 13.68 9.36 -0.21
C LYS A 88 12.56 9.63 -1.19
N ASP A 89 12.03 10.84 -1.10
CA ASP A 89 11.18 11.41 -2.13
C ASP A 89 11.99 11.63 -3.42
N TYR A 90 11.29 11.70 -4.54
CA TYR A 90 11.91 11.96 -5.84
C TYR A 90 11.18 13.10 -6.54
N TYR A 91 11.92 14.09 -7.04
CA TYR A 91 11.37 15.22 -7.77
C TYR A 91 12.29 15.66 -8.89
N VAL A 92 11.67 16.04 -10.01
CA VAL A 92 12.35 16.58 -11.18
C VAL A 92 11.65 17.86 -11.62
N LYS A 93 12.37 18.73 -12.31
CA LYS A 93 11.81 19.99 -12.82
C LYS A 93 10.70 19.68 -13.83
N ALA A 94 9.58 20.38 -13.73
CA ALA A 94 8.54 20.36 -14.73
C ALA A 94 9.02 21.05 -16.03
N ASN A 95 8.36 20.76 -17.14
CA ASN A 95 8.46 21.62 -18.31
C ASN A 95 7.73 22.94 -18.00
N TYR A 96 8.33 24.04 -18.42
CA TYR A 96 7.86 25.39 -18.13
C TYR A 96 7.09 26.02 -19.27
N SER A 97 7.14 25.45 -20.49
CA SER A 97 6.34 25.98 -21.59
C SER A 97 4.87 25.68 -21.40
N LYS A 98 4.00 26.63 -21.78
CA LYS A 98 2.55 26.41 -21.85
C LYS A 98 2.23 25.24 -22.78
N GLY A 99 1.26 24.41 -22.41
CA GLY A 99 0.80 23.27 -23.20
C GLY A 99 0.80 21.95 -22.43
N SER A 100 0.48 20.87 -23.12
CA SER A 100 0.44 19.52 -22.53
C SER A 100 1.81 18.86 -22.61
N HIS A 101 2.18 18.16 -21.53
CA HIS A 101 3.48 17.54 -21.35
C HIS A 101 3.34 16.17 -20.71
N VAL A 102 4.35 15.34 -20.96
CA VAL A 102 4.49 14.02 -20.34
C VAL A 102 5.80 13.99 -19.58
N LEU A 103 5.75 13.54 -18.34
CA LEU A 103 6.90 13.28 -17.50
C LEU A 103 6.90 11.81 -17.07
N THR A 104 8.05 11.17 -17.18
CA THR A 104 8.27 9.83 -16.61
C THR A 104 9.15 9.94 -15.39
N ILE A 105 8.61 9.59 -14.24
CA ILE A 105 9.36 9.45 -12.99
C ILE A 105 9.90 8.01 -12.94
N PRO A 106 11.21 7.80 -12.71
CA PRO A 106 11.80 6.48 -12.60
C PRO A 106 11.12 5.61 -11.53
N LYS A 107 11.22 4.29 -11.72
CA LYS A 107 10.71 3.30 -10.77
C LYS A 107 11.25 3.60 -9.36
N PRO A 108 10.38 3.78 -8.34
CA PRO A 108 10.82 3.92 -6.97
C PRO A 108 11.58 2.67 -6.50
N GLY A 109 12.39 2.80 -5.44
CA GLY A 109 13.27 1.74 -4.94
C GLY A 109 12.57 0.45 -4.48
N ALA A 110 13.30 -0.45 -3.82
CA ALA A 110 12.84 -1.80 -3.45
C ALA A 110 11.70 -1.88 -2.40
N TYR A 111 11.00 -0.77 -2.14
CA TYR A 111 9.99 -0.63 -1.10
C TYR A 111 8.59 -0.91 -1.62
N VAL A 112 7.68 -1.23 -0.70
CA VAL A 112 6.25 -1.38 -1.00
C VAL A 112 5.51 -0.31 -0.22
N GLY A 113 4.59 0.38 -0.89
CA GLY A 113 3.70 1.30 -0.20
C GLY A 113 3.05 2.34 -1.12
N THR A 114 2.14 3.13 -0.55
CA THR A 114 1.41 4.15 -1.27
C THR A 114 2.21 5.44 -1.26
N LEU A 115 2.64 5.87 -2.44
CA LEU A 115 3.28 7.16 -2.65
C LEU A 115 2.25 8.16 -3.19
N SER A 116 2.48 9.44 -2.91
CA SER A 116 1.66 10.52 -3.44
C SER A 116 2.41 11.22 -4.55
N VAL A 117 1.90 11.16 -5.78
CA VAL A 117 2.42 11.99 -6.87
C VAL A 117 1.98 13.42 -6.62
N GLN A 118 2.92 14.36 -6.66
CA GLN A 118 2.65 15.76 -6.34
C GLN A 118 3.55 16.71 -7.11
N ALA A 119 3.04 17.92 -7.32
CA ALA A 119 3.82 19.05 -7.77
C ALA A 119 4.20 19.90 -6.56
N LYS A 120 5.42 20.41 -6.53
CA LYS A 120 5.90 21.26 -5.43
C LYS A 120 6.64 22.46 -5.94
N VAL A 121 6.53 23.54 -5.18
CA VAL A 121 7.33 24.74 -5.29
C VAL A 121 7.89 25.00 -3.90
N ASN A 122 9.21 25.08 -3.78
CA ASN A 122 9.87 25.43 -2.53
C ASN A 122 10.87 26.57 -2.79
N ALA A 123 10.54 27.73 -2.26
CA ALA A 123 11.35 28.93 -2.25
C ALA A 123 11.04 29.73 -0.98
N ASN A 124 11.99 30.54 -0.50
CA ASN A 124 11.93 31.29 0.78
C ASN A 124 10.53 31.67 1.29
N ARG A 125 9.67 32.25 0.43
CA ARG A 125 8.31 32.71 0.79
C ARG A 125 7.17 31.83 0.25
N TYR A 126 7.47 30.85 -0.59
CA TYR A 126 6.50 29.99 -1.26
C TYR A 126 6.86 28.53 -1.02
N ASN A 127 6.08 27.86 -0.17
CA ASN A 127 6.15 26.42 0.03
C ASN A 127 4.77 25.83 -0.24
N GLU A 128 4.54 25.48 -1.50
CA GLU A 128 3.27 24.93 -1.95
C GLU A 128 3.45 23.51 -2.48
N VAL A 129 2.46 22.67 -2.20
CA VAL A 129 2.38 21.30 -2.69
C VAL A 129 0.98 21.07 -3.23
N LYS A 130 0.89 20.74 -4.51
CA LYS A 130 -0.34 20.31 -5.17
C LYS A 130 -0.37 18.78 -5.22
N GLY A 131 -1.35 18.18 -4.57
CA GLY A 131 -1.61 16.75 -4.65
C GLY A 131 -2.08 16.34 -6.04
N GLY A 132 -1.51 15.25 -6.56
CA GLY A 132 -2.03 14.53 -7.72
C GLY A 132 -2.75 13.26 -7.27
N LYS A 133 -2.31 12.11 -7.80
CA LYS A 133 -2.87 10.80 -7.49
C LYS A 133 -1.93 10.01 -6.57
N SER A 134 -2.50 9.24 -5.66
CA SER A 134 -1.76 8.22 -4.91
C SER A 134 -1.58 6.96 -5.75
N ILE A 135 -0.35 6.42 -5.79
CA ILE A 135 -0.02 5.17 -6.48
C ILE A 135 0.48 4.18 -5.44
N PHE A 136 -0.06 2.96 -5.46
CA PHE A 136 0.54 1.86 -4.74
C PHE A 136 1.77 1.36 -5.49
N HIS A 137 2.94 1.54 -4.89
CA HIS A 137 4.22 1.07 -5.42
C HIS A 137 4.57 -0.29 -4.83
N TYR A 138 5.15 -1.12 -5.68
CA TYR A 138 5.77 -2.38 -5.31
C TYR A 138 6.98 -2.66 -6.22
N PRO A 139 8.03 -3.30 -5.69
CA PRO A 139 9.30 -3.41 -6.39
C PRO A 139 9.26 -4.43 -7.51
N ASP A 140 8.40 -5.44 -7.44
CA ASP A 140 8.34 -6.51 -8.42
C ASP A 140 6.96 -7.20 -8.44
N SER A 141 6.54 -7.65 -9.62
CA SER A 141 5.32 -8.44 -9.85
C SER A 141 5.58 -9.96 -9.88
N THR A 142 6.84 -10.39 -9.76
CA THR A 142 7.21 -11.80 -9.79
C THR A 142 6.45 -12.62 -8.75
N LYS A 143 5.89 -13.74 -9.21
CA LYS A 143 5.28 -14.75 -8.36
C LYS A 143 6.36 -15.46 -7.55
N ARG A 144 6.18 -15.47 -6.23
CA ARG A 144 7.04 -16.22 -5.32
C ARG A 144 6.25 -17.32 -4.67
N THR A 145 6.75 -18.54 -4.80
CA THR A 145 6.14 -19.72 -4.18
C THR A 145 7.03 -20.19 -3.03
N SER A 146 6.43 -20.31 -1.85
CA SER A 146 7.03 -20.97 -0.71
C SER A 146 6.29 -22.27 -0.40
N TYR A 147 7.01 -23.20 0.21
CA TYR A 147 6.49 -24.51 0.58
C TYR A 147 6.73 -24.74 2.06
N TYR A 148 5.76 -25.33 2.73
CA TYR A 148 5.86 -25.59 4.16
C TYR A 148 5.11 -26.85 4.56
N GLU A 149 5.73 -27.67 5.40
CA GLU A 149 5.10 -28.85 6.00
C GLU A 149 4.81 -28.57 7.47
N ILE A 150 3.56 -28.73 7.89
CA ILE A 150 3.14 -28.44 9.26
C ILE A 150 3.76 -29.48 10.20
N SER A 151 4.62 -29.03 11.12
CA SER A 151 5.17 -29.92 12.14
C SER A 151 4.17 -30.16 13.28
N GLY A 152 4.48 -31.10 14.17
CA GLY A 152 3.67 -31.33 15.38
C GLY A 152 3.65 -30.13 16.33
N PHE A 153 4.73 -29.34 16.35
CA PHE A 153 4.81 -28.11 17.13
C PHE A 153 3.90 -27.04 16.52
N ASP A 154 3.87 -26.89 15.20
CA ASP A 154 3.05 -25.88 14.52
C ASP A 154 1.55 -26.21 14.56
N ALA A 155 1.20 -27.49 14.56
CA ALA A 155 -0.18 -27.93 14.77
C ALA A 155 -0.68 -27.66 16.19
N GLY A 156 0.23 -27.64 17.18
CA GLY A 156 -0.06 -27.34 18.58
C GLY A 156 0.12 -25.87 18.96
N ALA A 157 0.99 -25.14 18.26
CA ALA A 157 1.25 -23.73 18.48
C ALA A 157 0.15 -22.88 17.87
N SER A 158 -0.41 -21.96 18.66
CA SER A 158 -1.52 -21.10 18.26
C SER A 158 -1.18 -20.09 17.14
N PHE A 159 0.03 -20.12 16.58
CA PHE A 159 0.46 -19.39 15.40
C PHE A 159 1.78 -19.96 14.81
N PHE A 160 1.97 -19.94 13.49
CA PHE A 160 3.30 -20.03 12.87
C PHE A 160 3.47 -18.99 11.76
N ILE A 161 4.68 -18.43 11.63
CA ILE A 161 5.00 -17.32 10.72
C ILE A 161 5.95 -17.78 9.61
N TYR A 162 5.59 -17.61 8.33
CA TYR A 162 6.56 -17.77 7.22
C TYR A 162 6.41 -16.70 6.14
N SER A 163 7.51 -16.41 5.45
CA SER A 163 7.61 -15.40 4.39
C SER A 163 7.15 -15.98 3.06
N ALA A 164 6.27 -15.29 2.33
CA ALA A 164 5.91 -15.69 0.96
C ALA A 164 6.27 -14.65 -0.12
N ALA A 165 6.40 -13.38 0.24
CA ALA A 165 6.87 -12.30 -0.64
C ALA A 165 7.78 -11.34 0.15
N PRO A 166 8.55 -10.45 -0.51
CA PRO A 166 9.24 -9.37 0.16
C PRO A 166 8.30 -8.65 1.13
N ALA A 167 8.52 -8.94 2.40
CA ALA A 167 7.83 -8.42 3.58
C ALA A 167 6.30 -8.60 3.64
N VAL A 168 5.83 -9.72 3.08
CA VAL A 168 4.58 -10.34 3.49
C VAL A 168 4.90 -11.60 4.26
N TYR A 169 4.44 -11.64 5.51
CA TYR A 169 4.45 -12.83 6.35
C TYR A 169 3.03 -13.32 6.57
N PHE A 170 2.89 -14.62 6.74
CA PHE A 170 1.62 -15.28 7.04
C PHE A 170 1.63 -15.80 8.45
N GLU A 171 0.57 -15.58 9.22
CA GLU A 171 0.45 -16.10 10.58
C GLU A 171 -0.79 -16.99 10.70
N PHE A 172 -0.59 -18.30 10.76
CA PHE A 172 -1.69 -19.24 10.82
C PHE A 172 -2.06 -19.58 12.26
N SER A 173 -3.23 -19.13 12.73
CA SER A 173 -3.73 -19.51 14.05
C SER A 173 -4.72 -20.69 13.98
N PRO A 174 -4.47 -21.83 14.64
CA PRO A 174 -5.36 -22.99 14.67
C PRO A 174 -6.59 -22.83 15.58
N LEU A 175 -6.64 -21.85 16.48
CA LEU A 175 -7.76 -21.65 17.42
C LEU A 175 -8.99 -20.96 16.80
N GLY A 176 -8.93 -20.59 15.52
CA GLY A 176 -10.08 -20.20 14.72
C GLY A 176 -10.02 -20.91 13.37
N LYS A 177 -11.16 -21.09 12.71
CA LYS A 177 -11.27 -21.55 11.30
C LYS A 177 -10.70 -20.53 10.29
N TRP A 178 -9.71 -19.75 10.73
CA TRP A 178 -9.37 -18.44 10.22
C TRP A 178 -7.86 -18.23 10.36
N GLY A 179 -7.09 -18.56 9.31
CA GLY A 179 -5.69 -18.11 9.27
C GLY A 179 -5.64 -16.60 9.02
N LYS A 180 -4.69 -15.92 9.67
CA LYS A 180 -4.52 -14.46 9.58
C LYS A 180 -3.30 -14.17 8.72
N VAL A 181 -3.44 -13.35 7.69
CA VAL A 181 -2.23 -12.79 7.06
C VAL A 181 -1.76 -11.67 7.96
N VAL A 182 -0.69 -11.91 8.73
CA VAL A 182 -0.10 -10.90 9.60
C VAL A 182 1.21 -10.47 8.96
N GLY A 183 1.20 -9.29 8.34
CA GLY A 183 2.44 -8.62 7.96
C GLY A 183 3.21 -8.26 9.21
N ARG A 184 4.31 -8.97 9.50
CA ARG A 184 5.23 -8.65 10.61
C ARG A 184 6.60 -8.31 10.08
N THR A 185 7.21 -7.29 10.68
CA THR A 185 8.36 -6.56 10.15
C THR A 185 9.66 -7.36 10.24
N TYR A 186 10.44 -7.42 9.15
CA TYR A 186 11.89 -7.62 9.22
C TYR A 186 12.60 -6.48 8.47
N LEU A 187 13.40 -5.72 9.22
CA LEU A 187 14.46 -4.77 8.84
C LEU A 187 14.32 -4.00 7.50
N GLY A 188 13.16 -3.38 7.28
CA GLY A 188 12.98 -2.38 6.20
C GLY A 188 11.56 -1.84 6.02
N TRP A 189 10.65 -2.15 6.95
CA TRP A 189 9.19 -2.07 6.78
C TRP A 189 8.46 -1.39 7.96
N SER A 190 9.05 -0.37 8.60
CA SER A 190 8.30 0.48 9.56
C SER A 190 7.19 1.32 8.91
N LEU A 191 6.75 0.96 7.70
CA LEU A 191 6.13 1.87 6.75
C LEU A 191 4.82 1.37 6.14
N TRP A 192 3.95 0.75 6.94
CA TRP A 192 2.61 0.37 6.45
C TRP A 192 1.55 0.27 7.57
N GLU A 193 0.83 1.36 7.84
CA GLU A 193 -0.41 1.34 8.64
C GLU A 193 -1.67 1.00 7.80
N GLY A 194 -1.52 0.64 6.52
CA GLY A 194 -2.66 0.32 5.64
C GLY A 194 -3.16 -1.12 5.73
N TYR A 195 -2.48 -2.01 6.46
CA TYR A 195 -2.84 -3.43 6.53
C TYR A 195 -2.76 -3.92 7.99
N ASN A 196 -3.45 -3.17 8.86
CA ASN A 196 -3.94 -3.70 10.13
C ASN A 196 -5.27 -4.43 9.93
N GLN A 197 -5.40 -5.19 8.85
CA GLN A 197 -6.59 -5.98 8.61
C GLN A 197 -6.23 -7.46 8.80
N SER A 198 -6.70 -8.02 9.90
CA SER A 198 -6.79 -9.46 10.13
C SER A 198 -7.87 -10.02 9.20
N GLN A 199 -7.56 -10.09 7.91
CA GLN A 199 -8.47 -10.63 6.91
C GLN A 199 -8.32 -12.13 6.90
N SER A 200 -9.40 -12.80 7.28
CA SER A 200 -9.41 -14.25 7.24
C SER A 200 -9.58 -14.74 5.82
N ILE A 201 -8.55 -15.41 5.33
CA ILE A 201 -8.77 -16.44 4.32
C ILE A 201 -9.28 -17.62 5.14
N GLY A 202 -10.48 -18.14 4.85
CA GLY A 202 -11.06 -19.30 5.52
C GLY A 202 -10.23 -20.55 5.25
N PHE A 203 -9.05 -20.61 5.88
CA PHE A 203 -8.06 -21.63 5.72
C PHE A 203 -8.52 -22.88 6.48
N PRO A 204 -8.24 -24.09 5.95
CA PRO A 204 -8.41 -25.28 6.74
C PRO A 204 -7.50 -25.19 7.98
N THR A 205 -8.01 -25.67 9.12
CA THR A 205 -7.24 -25.75 10.36
C THR A 205 -5.91 -26.46 10.08
N PRO A 206 -4.77 -25.91 10.54
CA PRO A 206 -3.48 -26.58 10.41
C PRO A 206 -3.52 -27.97 11.03
N VAL A 207 -3.15 -28.99 10.26
CA VAL A 207 -3.01 -30.38 10.74
C VAL A 207 -1.58 -30.82 10.48
N LYS A 208 -0.96 -31.45 11.47
CA LYS A 208 0.38 -32.02 11.35
C LYS A 208 0.50 -32.87 10.08
N GLY A 209 1.55 -32.64 9.30
CA GLY A 209 1.84 -33.36 8.07
C GLY A 209 1.16 -32.79 6.82
N HIS A 210 0.20 -31.86 6.95
CA HIS A 210 -0.30 -31.12 5.78
C HIS A 210 0.84 -30.34 5.12
N TYR A 211 0.79 -30.29 3.79
CA TYR A 211 1.79 -29.61 2.97
C TYR A 211 1.17 -28.40 2.27
N TYR A 212 1.75 -27.24 2.47
CA TYR A 212 1.27 -25.95 1.99
C TYR A 212 2.16 -25.47 0.85
N GLU A 213 1.55 -25.06 -0.25
CA GLU A 213 2.16 -24.34 -1.36
C GLU A 213 1.52 -22.94 -1.40
N THR A 214 2.30 -21.91 -1.11
CA THR A 214 1.82 -20.53 -1.06
C THR A 214 2.51 -19.70 -2.12
N THR A 215 1.74 -19.23 -3.09
CA THR A 215 2.23 -18.32 -4.14
C THR A 215 1.73 -16.92 -3.88
N SER A 216 2.63 -15.94 -3.83
CA SER A 216 2.26 -14.53 -3.68
C SER A 216 2.86 -13.65 -4.77
N TRP A 217 2.13 -12.61 -5.18
CA TRP A 217 2.59 -11.64 -6.18
C TRP A 217 1.83 -10.32 -6.07
N TYR A 218 2.50 -9.23 -6.42
CA TYR A 218 1.85 -7.93 -6.55
C TYR A 218 1.23 -7.75 -7.94
N SER A 219 0.10 -7.05 -7.97
CA SER A 219 -0.60 -6.61 -9.17
C SER A 219 -1.11 -5.18 -8.98
N ASP A 220 -1.64 -4.57 -10.04
CA ASP A 220 -2.28 -3.27 -9.95
C ASP A 220 -3.51 -3.27 -9.02
N ASN A 221 -4.12 -4.43 -8.81
CA ASN A 221 -5.24 -4.63 -7.87
C ASN A 221 -4.78 -4.88 -6.42
N GLY A 222 -3.47 -4.89 -6.17
CA GLY A 222 -2.85 -5.13 -4.86
C GLY A 222 -2.15 -6.48 -4.75
N LEU A 223 -1.99 -6.97 -3.53
CA LEU A 223 -1.25 -8.19 -3.22
C LEU A 223 -2.13 -9.41 -3.40
N ASN A 224 -1.72 -10.33 -4.27
CA ASN A 224 -2.39 -11.60 -4.47
C ASN A 224 -1.66 -12.70 -3.72
N ILE A 225 -2.44 -13.57 -3.11
CA ILE A 225 -1.95 -14.72 -2.36
C ILE A 225 -2.82 -15.90 -2.75
N ARG A 226 -2.19 -16.93 -3.30
CA ARG A 226 -2.78 -18.25 -3.53
C ARG A 226 -2.19 -19.23 -2.53
N VAL A 227 -3.03 -20.02 -1.89
CA VAL A 227 -2.59 -21.10 -1.03
C VAL A 227 -3.26 -22.38 -1.48
N LYS A 228 -2.43 -23.40 -1.68
CA LYS A 228 -2.86 -24.78 -1.83
C LYS A 228 -2.45 -25.59 -0.62
N VAL A 229 -3.33 -26.45 -0.15
CA VAL A 229 -3.05 -27.39 0.94
C VAL A 229 -3.25 -28.80 0.44
N TYR A 230 -2.27 -29.65 0.67
CA TYR A 230 -2.30 -31.08 0.37
C TYR A 230 -2.32 -31.86 1.69
N VAL A 231 -2.96 -33.03 1.69
CA VAL A 231 -3.03 -33.91 2.88
C VAL A 231 -1.64 -34.32 3.39
N SER A 232 -0.65 -34.37 2.50
CA SER A 232 0.74 -34.67 2.83
C SER A 232 1.69 -34.18 1.76
N ARG A 233 3.00 -34.14 2.07
CA ARG A 233 4.06 -33.92 1.08
C ARG A 233 4.07 -34.98 -0.03
N SER A 234 3.67 -36.21 0.30
CA SER A 234 3.56 -37.31 -0.68
C SER A 234 2.46 -37.02 -1.72
N ALA A 235 1.29 -36.55 -1.27
CA ALA A 235 0.19 -36.16 -2.15
C ALA A 235 0.60 -35.02 -3.10
N PHE A 236 1.34 -34.02 -2.59
CA PHE A 236 1.93 -32.96 -3.41
C PHE A 236 2.88 -33.52 -4.48
N ASN A 237 3.83 -34.38 -4.09
CA ASN A 237 4.80 -34.98 -5.01
C ASN A 237 4.13 -35.82 -6.11
N LYS A 238 3.02 -36.48 -5.78
CA LYS A 238 2.17 -37.24 -6.73
C LYS A 238 1.25 -36.37 -7.57
N LYS A 239 1.24 -35.05 -7.35
CA LYS A 239 0.33 -34.08 -8.01
C LYS A 239 -1.15 -34.40 -7.80
N GLU A 240 -1.49 -34.92 -6.62
CA GLU A 240 -2.88 -35.13 -6.23
C GLU A 240 -3.62 -33.79 -6.07
N THR A 241 -4.95 -33.81 -6.15
CA THR A 241 -5.76 -32.61 -5.99
C THR A 241 -5.61 -32.06 -4.56
N PRO A 242 -5.32 -30.76 -4.39
CA PRO A 242 -5.22 -30.17 -3.06
C PRO A 242 -6.59 -30.18 -2.37
N ILE A 243 -6.59 -30.39 -1.06
CA ILE A 243 -7.80 -30.31 -0.21
C ILE A 243 -8.30 -28.88 -0.01
N PHE A 244 -7.48 -27.90 -0.37
CA PHE A 244 -7.84 -26.49 -0.38
C PHE A 244 -7.03 -25.79 -1.46
N ASP A 245 -7.68 -24.95 -2.28
CA ASP A 245 -7.02 -24.07 -3.24
C ASP A 245 -7.83 -22.77 -3.32
N ALA A 246 -7.26 -21.68 -2.81
CA ALA A 246 -7.91 -20.39 -2.87
C ALA A 246 -6.90 -19.30 -3.18
N THR A 247 -7.34 -18.31 -3.96
CA THR A 247 -6.63 -17.05 -4.17
C THR A 247 -7.39 -15.91 -3.51
N ARG A 248 -6.68 -15.05 -2.81
CA ARG A 248 -7.20 -13.78 -2.28
C ARG A 248 -6.36 -12.62 -2.81
N THR A 249 -7.05 -11.56 -3.20
CA THR A 249 -6.44 -10.28 -3.56
C THR A 249 -6.72 -9.28 -2.45
N TYR A 250 -5.65 -8.71 -1.93
CA TYR A 250 -5.66 -7.67 -0.92
C TYR A 250 -5.48 -6.34 -1.61
N LYS A 251 -6.57 -5.59 -1.69
CA LYS A 251 -6.60 -4.25 -2.27
C LYS A 251 -5.96 -3.25 -1.29
N PHE A 252 -5.32 -2.25 -1.87
CA PHE A 252 -4.67 -1.14 -1.17
C PHE A 252 -5.31 0.18 -1.58
#